data_AF-A0A382A2C5-F1
#
_entry.id   AF-A0A382A2C5-F1
#
_cell.length_a   1.000
_cell.length_b   1.000
_cell.length_c   1.000
_cell.angle_alpha   90.00
_cell.angle_beta   90.00
_cell.angle_gamma   90.00
#
_symmetry.space_group_name_H-M   'P 1'
#
loop_
_entity.id
_entity.type
_entity.pdbx_description
1 polymer ?
#
loop_
_entity_poly.entity_id
_entity_poly.type
_entity_poly.pdbx_seq_one_letter_code
_entity_poly.pdbx_strand_id
1 'polypeptide(L)'
;MKKSKNKLANTLLFPKGIELLHNPLLNKGTAFTAEERKELQLEGLLPPFVMSQEEQKIKVLSSVRVQTTDLDKYIYLTSLQDRNEALFYRLVIDEIEEFMPIIYT
;
A
#
# COMPACT_ATOMS: atom_id res chain seq x y z
N MET A 1 -33.55 14.77 -22.09
CA MET A 1 -33.25 13.59 -21.23
C MET A 1 -31.94 12.94 -21.69
N LYS A 2 -30.78 13.35 -21.16
CA LYS A 2 -29.45 12.85 -21.56
C LYS A 2 -28.67 12.42 -20.30
N LYS A 3 -28.84 11.18 -19.81
CA LYS A 3 -28.02 10.61 -18.72
C LYS A 3 -27.86 9.07 -18.79
N SER A 4 -27.58 8.49 -19.96
CA SER A 4 -27.42 7.02 -20.06
C SER A 4 -26.20 6.52 -20.86
N LYS A 5 -25.20 7.37 -21.13
CA LYS A 5 -23.96 6.95 -21.83
C LYS A 5 -22.68 7.03 -20.98
N ASN A 6 -22.75 7.47 -19.73
CA ASN A 6 -21.53 7.81 -18.96
C ASN A 6 -21.10 6.73 -17.93
N LYS A 7 -21.74 5.55 -17.91
CA LYS A 7 -21.49 4.54 -16.88
C LYS A 7 -20.53 3.43 -17.32
N LEU A 8 -20.35 3.23 -18.63
CA LEU A 8 -19.49 2.18 -19.21
C LEU A 8 -18.04 2.64 -19.47
N ALA A 9 -17.81 3.95 -19.66
CA ALA A 9 -16.47 4.49 -19.89
C ALA A 9 -15.61 4.50 -18.61
N ASN A 10 -16.25 4.61 -17.43
CA ASN A 10 -15.54 4.66 -16.15
C ASN A 10 -15.01 3.29 -15.67
N THR A 11 -15.45 2.18 -16.26
CA THR A 11 -14.97 0.83 -15.88
C THR A 11 -13.62 0.48 -16.51
N LEU A 12 -13.13 1.27 -17.46
CA LEU A 12 -11.83 1.04 -18.15
C LEU A 12 -10.77 2.10 -17.80
N LEU A 13 -11.07 3.03 -16.90
CA LEU A 13 -10.13 4.07 -16.48
C LEU A 13 -9.32 3.58 -15.29
N PHE A 14 -8.00 3.54 -15.45
CA PHE A 14 -7.07 3.29 -14.34
C PHE A 14 -7.27 4.37 -13.27
N PRO A 15 -7.44 4.02 -11.98
CA PRO A 15 -7.73 4.99 -10.93
C PRO A 15 -6.55 5.95 -10.76
N LYS A 16 -6.84 7.17 -10.28
CA LYS A 16 -5.84 8.24 -10.09
C LYS A 16 -6.07 8.97 -8.77
N GLY A 17 -5.08 9.73 -8.33
CA GLY A 17 -5.18 10.55 -7.14
C GLY A 17 -5.53 9.73 -5.90
N ILE A 18 -6.47 10.26 -5.12
CA ILE A 18 -6.93 9.65 -3.86
C ILE A 18 -7.57 8.27 -4.08
N GLU A 19 -8.30 8.05 -5.18
CA GLU A 19 -8.91 6.75 -5.46
C GLU A 19 -7.86 5.64 -5.62
N LEU A 20 -6.74 5.95 -6.27
CA LEU A 20 -5.61 5.04 -6.39
C LEU A 20 -4.95 4.77 -5.04
N LEU A 21 -4.76 5.80 -4.22
CA LEU A 21 -4.14 5.66 -2.89
C LEU A 21 -4.99 4.86 -1.90
N HIS A 22 -6.30 4.83 -2.09
CA HIS A 22 -7.22 4.00 -1.29
C HIS A 22 -7.35 2.56 -1.80
N ASN A 23 -6.76 2.23 -2.96
CA ASN A 23 -6.74 0.86 -3.47
C ASN A 23 -5.46 0.15 -3.02
N PRO A 24 -5.52 -0.81 -2.08
CA PRO A 24 -4.33 -1.44 -1.51
C PRO A 24 -3.53 -2.26 -2.51
N LEU A 25 -4.18 -2.77 -3.56
CA LEU A 25 -3.56 -3.54 -4.65
C LEU A 25 -2.68 -2.66 -5.55
N LEU A 26 -3.00 -1.36 -5.65
CA LEU A 26 -2.31 -0.43 -6.55
C LEU A 26 -1.38 0.53 -5.81
N ASN A 27 -1.66 0.81 -4.53
CA ASN A 27 -0.94 1.80 -3.76
C ASN A 27 0.48 1.33 -3.40
N LYS A 28 1.48 2.05 -3.92
CA LYS A 28 2.90 1.86 -3.60
C LYS A 28 3.40 2.79 -2.47
N GLY A 29 2.53 3.68 -1.97
CA GLY A 29 2.89 4.70 -0.99
C GLY A 29 4.04 5.58 -1.47
N THR A 30 5.08 5.72 -0.65
CA THR A 30 6.27 6.51 -1.01
C THR A 30 7.12 5.91 -2.13
N ALA A 31 6.82 4.70 -2.60
CA ALA A 31 7.54 4.06 -3.70
C ALA A 31 7.07 4.46 -5.10
N PHE A 32 6.05 5.31 -5.22
CA PHE A 32 5.77 5.96 -6.50
C PHE A 32 6.93 6.88 -6.90
N THR A 33 7.45 6.71 -8.12
CA THR A 33 8.49 7.60 -8.68
C THR A 33 7.93 9.00 -8.97
N ALA A 34 8.80 9.96 -9.23
CA ALA A 34 8.35 11.32 -9.57
C ALA A 34 7.48 11.33 -10.84
N GLU A 35 7.84 10.52 -11.83
CA GLU A 35 7.12 10.35 -13.09
C GLU A 35 5.74 9.74 -12.86
N GLU A 36 5.67 8.63 -12.10
CA GLU A 36 4.39 7.99 -11.74
C GLU A 36 3.48 8.97 -10.98
N ARG A 37 4.03 9.75 -10.04
CA ARG A 37 3.25 10.73 -9.27
C ARG A 37 2.63 11.80 -10.17
N LYS A 38 3.36 12.26 -11.19
CA LYS A 38 2.84 13.23 -12.16
C LYS A 38 1.73 12.62 -13.03
N GLU A 39 1.93 11.41 -13.55
CA GLU A 39 0.97 10.74 -14.44
C GLU A 39 -0.33 10.32 -13.74
N LEU A 40 -0.19 9.91 -12.47
CA LEU A 40 -1.27 9.42 -11.62
C LEU A 40 -1.89 10.51 -10.73
N GLN A 41 -1.47 11.77 -10.87
CA GLN A 41 -2.00 12.92 -10.12
C GLN A 41 -1.84 12.77 -8.60
N LEU A 42 -0.66 12.37 -8.16
CA LEU A 42 -0.29 12.15 -6.75
C LEU A 42 0.59 13.27 -6.17
N GLU A 43 0.96 14.27 -6.98
CA GLU A 43 1.75 15.42 -6.53
C GLU A 43 1.02 16.16 -5.41
N GLY A 44 1.71 16.42 -4.30
CA GLY A 44 1.13 17.04 -3.09
C GLY A 44 0.34 16.09 -2.18
N LEU A 45 0.00 14.88 -2.62
CA LEU A 45 -0.69 13.88 -1.79
C LEU A 45 0.27 12.97 -1.00
N LEU A 46 1.52 12.90 -1.42
CA LEU A 46 2.56 12.07 -0.80
C LEU A 46 3.74 12.94 -0.35
N PRO A 47 4.46 12.55 0.73
CA PRO A 47 5.72 13.19 1.11
C PRO A 47 6.71 13.22 -0.07
N PRO A 48 7.55 14.26 -0.22
CA PRO A 48 8.36 14.48 -1.42
C PRO A 48 9.45 13.42 -1.65
N PHE A 49 9.84 12.67 -0.62
CA PHE A 49 10.83 11.61 -0.72
C PHE A 49 10.27 10.36 -1.42
N VAL A 50 11.08 9.72 -2.26
CA VAL A 50 10.78 8.44 -2.90
C VAL A 50 11.57 7.34 -2.21
N MET A 51 10.88 6.30 -1.75
CA MET A 51 11.51 5.12 -1.12
C MET A 51 11.42 3.92 -2.05
N SER A 52 12.51 3.18 -2.22
CA SER A 52 12.43 1.84 -2.81
C SER A 52 11.58 0.90 -1.94
N GLN A 53 11.06 -0.17 -2.56
CA GLN A 53 10.29 -1.19 -1.82
C GLN A 53 11.13 -1.84 -0.71
N GLU A 54 12.43 -2.02 -0.91
CA GLU A 54 13.34 -2.54 0.13
C GLU A 54 13.47 -1.58 1.33
N GLU A 55 13.64 -0.28 1.09
CA GLU A 55 13.70 0.71 2.17
C GLU A 55 12.37 0.79 2.92
N GLN A 56 11.24 0.70 2.22
CA GLN A 56 9.93 0.62 2.85
C GLN A 56 9.82 -0.65 3.73
N LYS A 57 10.27 -1.80 3.23
CA LYS A 57 10.27 -3.08 3.96
C LYS A 57 11.09 -2.95 5.24
N ILE A 58 12.32 -2.44 5.17
CA ILE A 58 13.20 -2.26 6.34
C ILE A 58 12.53 -1.36 7.40
N LYS A 59 11.92 -0.25 6.97
CA LYS A 59 11.20 0.67 7.87
C LYS A 59 9.98 0.03 8.52
N VAL A 60 9.21 -0.73 7.75
CA VAL A 60 8.03 -1.44 8.24
C VAL A 60 8.43 -2.55 9.21
N LEU A 61 9.50 -3.29 8.88
CA LEU A 61 10.05 -4.36 9.71
C LEU A 61 10.50 -3.84 11.08
N SER A 62 11.21 -2.71 11.12
CA SER A 62 11.58 -2.10 12.40
C SER A 62 10.35 -1.63 13.20
N SER A 63 9.34 -1.10 12.52
CA SER A 63 8.11 -0.61 13.16
C SER A 63 7.28 -1.74 13.77
N VAL A 64 7.19 -2.91 13.10
CA VAL A 64 6.45 -4.08 13.63
C VAL A 64 7.23 -4.78 14.75
N ARG A 65 8.56 -4.87 14.66
CA ARG A 65 9.39 -5.50 15.70
C ARG A 65 9.44 -4.73 17.02
N VAL A 66 9.14 -3.42 16.99
CA VAL A 66 9.01 -2.58 18.20
C VAL A 66 7.67 -2.80 18.93
N GLN A 67 6.68 -3.41 18.29
CA GLN A 67 5.40 -3.69 18.94
C GLN A 67 5.56 -4.72 20.07
N THR A 68 4.90 -4.49 21.19
CA THR A 68 5.10 -5.25 22.42
C THR A 68 4.34 -6.57 22.46
N THR A 69 3.16 -6.63 21.85
CA THR A 69 2.31 -7.83 21.87
C THR A 69 2.08 -8.36 20.46
N ASP A 70 1.80 -9.66 20.36
CA ASP A 70 1.47 -10.27 19.07
C ASP A 70 0.17 -9.72 18.48
N LEU A 71 -0.77 -9.27 19.33
CA LEU A 71 -1.97 -8.57 18.88
C LEU A 71 -1.64 -7.21 18.24
N ASP A 72 -0.72 -6.44 18.83
CA ASP A 72 -0.28 -5.15 18.26
C ASP A 72 0.43 -5.37 16.92
N LYS A 73 1.27 -6.41 16.82
CA LYS A 73 1.89 -6.82 15.56
C LYS A 73 0.85 -7.19 14.52
N TYR A 74 -0.14 -7.99 14.89
CA TYR A 74 -1.25 -8.36 14.02
C TYR A 74 -2.00 -7.14 13.50
N ILE A 75 -2.42 -6.23 14.38
CA ILE A 75 -3.11 -4.98 13.99
C ILE A 75 -2.25 -4.16 13.03
N TYR A 76 -0.94 -4.04 13.32
CA TYR A 76 -0.01 -3.34 12.45
C TYR A 76 0.09 -3.98 11.06
N LEU A 77 0.22 -5.31 10.99
CA LEU A 77 0.31 -6.07 9.74
C LEU A 77 -0.99 -6.00 8.93
N THR A 78 -2.15 -6.13 9.56
CA THR A 78 -3.46 -5.95 8.91
C THR A 78 -3.60 -4.54 8.37
N SER A 79 -3.23 -3.51 9.14
CA SER A 79 -3.27 -2.13 8.66
C SER A 79 -2.32 -1.89 7.47
N LEU A 80 -1.25 -2.68 7.35
CA LEU A 80 -0.32 -2.62 6.22
C LEU A 80 -0.95 -3.25 4.98
N GLN A 81 -1.57 -4.40 5.13
CA GLN A 81 -2.32 -5.06 4.07
C GLN A 81 -3.41 -4.12 3.50
N ASP A 82 -4.16 -3.45 4.38
CA ASP A 82 -5.24 -2.52 4.01
C ASP A 82 -4.77 -1.24 3.30
N ARG A 83 -3.47 -0.93 3.30
CA ARG A 83 -2.93 0.27 2.64
C ARG A 83 -2.01 -0.03 1.46
N ASN A 84 -1.26 -1.14 1.50
CA ASN A 84 -0.27 -1.52 0.50
C ASN A 84 -0.04 -3.03 0.58
N GLU A 85 -0.84 -3.76 -0.20
CA GLU A 85 -0.88 -5.22 -0.19
C GLU A 85 0.42 -5.82 -0.74
N ALA A 86 1.02 -5.18 -1.74
CA ALA A 86 2.30 -5.62 -2.32
C ALA A 86 3.43 -5.57 -1.28
N LEU A 87 3.51 -4.51 -0.47
CA LEU A 87 4.52 -4.39 0.59
C LEU A 87 4.23 -5.35 1.75
N PHE A 88 2.97 -5.58 2.09
CA PHE A 88 2.57 -6.58 3.08
C PHE A 88 3.09 -7.97 2.70
N TYR A 89 2.73 -8.46 1.50
CA TYR A 89 3.17 -9.79 1.08
C TYR A 89 4.69 -9.85 0.92
N ARG A 90 5.34 -8.76 0.48
CA ARG A 90 6.79 -8.73 0.40
C ARG A 90 7.45 -8.93 1.77
N LEU A 91 6.96 -8.24 2.80
CA LEU A 91 7.45 -8.38 4.17
C LEU A 91 7.22 -9.81 4.70
N VAL A 92 6.01 -10.33 4.55
CA VAL A 92 5.62 -11.63 5.10
C VAL A 92 6.33 -12.78 4.41
N ILE A 93 6.56 -12.71 3.10
CA ILE A 93 7.30 -13.76 2.38
C ILE A 93 8.78 -13.75 2.79
N ASP A 94 9.40 -12.57 2.91
CA ASP A 94 10.81 -12.45 3.27
C ASP A 94 11.07 -12.88 4.73
N GLU A 95 10.12 -12.67 5.64
CA GLU A 95 10.24 -12.96 7.09
C GLU A 95 9.16 -13.95 7.56
N ILE A 96 8.89 -14.98 6.76
CA ILE A 96 7.74 -15.89 6.94
C ILE A 96 7.74 -16.62 8.29
N GLU A 97 8.90 -17.06 8.77
CA GLU A 97 9.02 -17.76 10.05
C GLU A 97 8.63 -16.87 11.24
N GLU A 98 8.87 -15.56 11.14
CA GLU A 98 8.54 -14.61 12.19
C GLU A 98 7.05 -14.22 12.16
N PHE A 99 6.49 -13.99 10.98
CA PHE A 99 5.13 -13.43 10.87
C PHE A 99 4.03 -14.44 10.62
N MET A 100 4.32 -15.66 10.15
CA MET A 100 3.33 -16.72 10.02
C MET A 100 2.53 -16.91 11.32
N PRO A 101 3.14 -17.17 12.51
CA PRO A 101 2.38 -17.42 13.75
C PRO A 101 1.58 -16.21 14.25
N ILE A 102 1.88 -15.00 13.77
CA ILE A 102 1.14 -13.77 14.11
C ILE A 102 -0.10 -13.63 13.22
N ILE A 103 0.00 -13.99 11.94
CA ILE A 103 -1.06 -13.83 10.95
C ILE A 103 -2.01 -15.03 10.95
N TYR A 104 -1.49 -16.24 11.20
CA TYR A 104 -2.23 -17.48 11.10
C TYR A 104 -1.64 -18.58 12.01
N THR A 105 -2.46 -19.54 12.42
CA THR A 105 -2.05 -20.69 13.27
C THR A 105 -1.73 -21.93 12.46
#